data_AF-A0A3D2RK47-F1
#
_entry.id   AF-A0A3D2RK47-F1
#
_cell.length_a   1.000
_cell.length_b   1.000
_cell.length_c   1.000
_cell.angle_alpha   90.00
_cell.angle_beta   90.00
_cell.angle_gamma   90.00
#
_symmetry.space_group_name_H-M   'P 1'
#
loop_
_entity.id
_entity.type
_entity.pdbx_description
1 polymer ?
#
loop_
_entity_poly.entity_id
_entity_poly.type
_entity_poly.pdbx_seq_one_letter_code
_entity_poly.pdbx_strand_id
1 'polypeptide(L)' 'DLDQLRADLGQAGAALTDARSSLGDGNFNAALEQAKSADSKLGQVQSAVQVAVQKIEDYKQKNRPWYKL' A
#
# COMPACT_ATOMS: atom_id res chain seq x y z
N ASP A 1 5.84 -9.30 5.11
CA ASP A 1 7.00 -9.55 4.24
C ASP A 1 7.07 -8.42 3.21
N LEU A 2 8.26 -7.92 2.90
CA LEU A 2 8.44 -6.85 1.92
C LEU A 2 8.03 -7.31 0.51
N ASP A 3 8.25 -8.59 0.20
CA ASP A 3 7.88 -9.16 -1.10
C ASP A 3 6.37 -9.27 -1.26
N GLN A 4 5.64 -9.58 -0.18
CA GLN A 4 4.17 -9.52 -0.18
C GLN A 4 3.68 -8.09 -0.46
N LEU A 5 4.27 -7.07 0.19
CA LEU A 5 3.87 -5.67 -0.04
C LEU A 5 4.14 -5.21 -1.47
N ARG A 6 5.25 -5.66 -2.07
CA ARG A 6 5.57 -5.40 -3.47
C ARG A 6 4.58 -6.09 -4.40
N ALA A 7 4.20 -7.32 -4.11
CA ALA A 7 3.18 -8.05 -4.85
C ALA A 7 1.82 -7.34 -4.77
N ASP A 8 1.40 -6.92 -3.57
CA ASP A 8 0.14 -6.22 -3.34
C ASP A 8 0.10 -4.87 -4.09
N LEU A 9 1.21 -4.12 -4.09
CA LEU A 9 1.38 -2.91 -4.89
C LEU A 9 1.28 -3.18 -6.39
N GLY A 10 1.92 -4.23 -6.88
CA GLY A 10 1.85 -4.64 -8.28
C GLY A 10 0.42 -5.00 -8.70
N GLN A 11 -0.28 -5.75 -7.86
CA GLN A 11 -1.69 -6.12 -8.09
C GLN A 11 -2.62 -4.90 -8.02
N ALA A 12 -2.39 -3.96 -7.12
CA ALA A 12 -3.14 -2.71 -7.06
C ALA A 12 -2.93 -1.87 -8.33
N GLY A 13 -1.69 -1.79 -8.81
CA GLY A 13 -1.36 -1.12 -10.07
C GLY A 13 -2.06 -1.75 -11.28
N ALA A 14 -2.06 -3.09 -11.37
CA ALA A 14 -2.77 -3.81 -12.43
C ALA A 14 -4.28 -3.53 -12.38
N ALA A 15 -4.90 -3.62 -11.20
CA ALA A 15 -6.33 -3.33 -11.03
C ALA A 15 -6.70 -1.88 -11.40
N LEU A 16 -5.82 -0.89 -11.17
CA LEU A 16 -6.05 0.49 -11.60
C LEU A 16 -5.94 0.65 -13.13
N THR A 17 -5.01 -0.06 -13.77
CA THR A 17 -4.92 -0.11 -15.23
C THR A 17 -6.20 -0.69 -15.82
N ASP A 18 -6.67 -1.81 -15.29
CA ASP A 18 -7.92 -2.45 -15.74
C ASP A 18 -9.14 -1.55 -15.50
N ALA A 19 -9.18 -0.84 -14.36
CA ALA A 19 -10.22 0.13 -14.06
C ALA A 19 -10.26 1.26 -15.07
N ARG A 20 -9.10 1.78 -15.49
CA ARG A 20 -9.00 2.82 -16.52
C ARG A 20 -9.47 2.33 -17.88
N SER A 21 -9.10 1.11 -18.27
CA SER A 21 -9.59 0.50 -19.52
C SER A 21 -11.11 0.32 -19.48
N SER A 22 -11.64 -0.28 -18.41
CA SER A 22 -13.09 -0.48 -18.23
C SER A 22 -13.87 0.83 -18.23
N LEU A 23 -13.29 1.91 -17.68
CA LEU A 23 -13.87 3.25 -17.73
C LEU A 23 -13.93 3.80 -19.17
N GLY A 24 -12.86 3.61 -19.94
CA GLY A 24 -12.79 4.00 -21.36
C GLY A 24 -13.79 3.24 -22.23
N ASP A 25 -14.04 1.97 -21.90
CA ASP A 25 -14.98 1.09 -22.62
C ASP A 25 -16.44 1.28 -22.16
N GLY A 26 -16.71 2.18 -21.19
CA GLY A 26 -18.05 2.45 -20.67
C GLY A 26 -18.57 1.40 -19.68
N ASN A 27 -17.73 0.46 -19.23
CA ASN A 27 -18.07 -0.52 -18.21
C ASN A 27 -17.81 0.03 -16.80
N PHE A 28 -18.64 0.98 -16.38
CA PHE A 28 -18.46 1.74 -15.13
C PHE A 28 -18.51 0.88 -13.87
N ASN A 29 -19.32 -0.18 -13.85
CA ASN A 29 -19.42 -1.07 -12.69
C ASN A 29 -18.13 -1.87 -12.50
N ALA A 30 -17.58 -2.45 -13.57
CA ALA A 30 -16.31 -3.15 -13.51
C ALA A 30 -15.16 -2.20 -13.11
N ALA A 31 -15.15 -0.98 -13.67
CA ALA A 31 -14.17 0.03 -13.31
C ALA A 31 -14.23 0.38 -11.81
N LEU A 32 -15.43 0.51 -11.25
CA LEU A 32 -15.63 0.79 -9.82
C LEU A 32 -15.16 -0.37 -8.94
N GLU A 33 -15.47 -1.61 -9.30
CA GLU A 33 -15.03 -2.79 -8.55
C GLU A 33 -13.51 -2.95 -8.57
N GLN A 34 -12.89 -2.77 -9.74
CA GLN A 34 -11.44 -2.82 -9.91
C GLN A 34 -10.74 -1.70 -9.11
N ALA A 35 -11.28 -0.48 -9.15
CA ALA A 35 -10.77 0.64 -8.36
C ALA A 35 -10.88 0.38 -6.84
N LYS A 36 -12.00 -0.16 -6.36
CA LYS A 36 -12.16 -0.55 -4.94
C LYS A 36 -11.19 -1.65 -4.52
N SER A 37 -10.94 -2.62 -5.40
CA SER A 37 -9.96 -3.68 -5.13
C SER A 37 -8.55 -3.11 -5.00
N ALA A 38 -8.18 -2.16 -5.87
CA ALA A 38 -6.90 -1.46 -5.78
C ALA A 38 -6.78 -0.65 -4.48
N ASP A 39 -7.83 0.11 -4.12
CA ASP A 39 -7.87 0.92 -2.91
C ASP A 39 -7.67 0.07 -1.64
N SER A 40 -8.37 -1.08 -1.55
CA SER A 40 -8.20 -2.00 -0.43
C SER A 40 -6.76 -2.52 -0.28
N LYS A 41 -6.12 -2.89 -1.39
CA LYS A 41 -4.71 -3.34 -1.39
C LYS A 41 -3.75 -2.22 -1.00
N LEU A 42 -3.97 -1.01 -1.53
CA LEU A 42 -3.16 0.17 -1.17
C LEU A 42 -3.30 0.51 0.31
N GLY A 43 -4.50 0.38 0.89
CA GLY A 43 -4.72 0.55 2.32
C GLY A 43 -3.90 -0.43 3.16
N GLN A 44 -3.86 -1.71 2.78
CA GLN A 44 -3.01 -2.72 3.45
C GLN A 44 -1.53 -2.35 3.38
N VAL A 45 -1.06 -1.90 2.21
CA VAL A 45 0.33 -1.47 2.03
C VAL A 45 0.65 -0.26 2.90
N GLN A 46 -0.24 0.74 2.93
CA GLN A 46 -0.08 1.93 3.75
C GLN A 46 0.04 1.59 5.23
N SER A 47 -0.87 0.76 5.76
CA SER A 47 -0.82 0.33 7.16
C SER A 47 0.48 -0.40 7.50
N ALA A 48 0.94 -1.29 6.62
CA ALA A 48 2.19 -2.01 6.84
C ALA A 48 3.41 -1.08 6.83
N VAL A 49 3.44 -0.09 5.94
CA VAL A 49 4.50 0.94 5.89
C VAL A 49 4.49 1.79 7.16
N GLN A 50 3.33 2.20 7.66
CA GLN A 50 3.21 2.94 8.93
C GLN A 50 3.79 2.15 10.10
N VAL A 51 3.46 0.87 10.21
CA VAL A 51 4.02 -0.02 11.25
C VAL A 51 5.54 -0.15 11.12
N ALA A 52 6.06 -0.27 9.90
CA ALA A 52 7.50 -0.34 9.66
C ALA A 52 8.21 0.95 10.08
N VAL A 53 7.65 2.12 9.75
CA VAL A 53 8.19 3.42 10.16
C VAL A 53 8.20 3.55 11.69
N GLN A 54 7.11 3.18 12.37
CA GLN A 54 7.05 3.22 13.82
C GLN A 54 8.14 2.34 14.46
N LYS A 55 8.34 1.11 13.95
CA LYS A 55 9.40 0.22 14.45
C LYS A 55 10.79 0.81 14.29
N ILE A 56 11.05 1.52 13.19
CA ILE A 56 12.34 2.21 12.97
C ILE A 56 12.53 3.30 14.02
N GLU A 57 11.49 4.07 14.32
CA GLU A 57 11.59 5.13 15.32
C GLU A 57 11.77 4.56 16.73
N ASP A 58 11.04 3.51 17.09
CA ASP A 58 11.23 2.80 18.36
C ASP A 58 12.65 2.24 18.49
N TYR A 59 13.20 1.67 17.42
CA TYR A 59 14.57 1.18 17.40
C TYR A 59 15.58 2.32 17.61
N LYS A 60 15.39 3.46 16.94
CA LYS A 60 16.24 4.64 17.15
C LYS A 60 16.20 5.10 18.59
N GLN A 61 15.02 5.21 19.18
CA GLN A 61 14.86 5.62 20.58
C GLN A 61 15.54 4.65 21.54
N LYS A 62 15.35 3.34 21.36
CA LYS A 62 16.00 2.30 22.20
C LYS A 62 17.52 2.29 22.08
N ASN A 63 18.06 2.69 20.93
CA ASN A 63 19.49 2.74 20.68
C ASN A 63 20.06 4.18 20.75
N ARG A 64 19.30 5.14 21.31
CA ARG A 64 19.84 6.48 21.52
C ARG A 64 20.99 6.41 22.52
N PRO A 65 22.14 7.02 22.21
CA PRO A 65 23.25 7.09 23.15
C PRO A 65 22.83 7.82 24.43
N TRP A 66 23.34 7.35 25.57
CA TRP A 66 23.00 7.84 26.91
C TRP A 66 23.21 9.34 27.12
N TYR A 67 24.07 9.99 26.31
CA TYR A 67 24.35 11.43 26.38
C TYR A 67 23.41 12.30 25.51
N LYS A 68 22.41 11.70 24.86
CA LYS A 68 21.35 12.38 24.10
C LYS A 68 19.95 12.19 24.72
N LEU A 69 19.90 11.74 25.97
CA LEU A 69 18.69 11.62 26.79
C LEU A 69 18.31 12.98 27.38
#